data_AF-A0A7Y0TQJ1-F1
#
_entry.id   AF-A0A7Y0TQJ1-F1
#
_cell.length_a   1.000
_cell.length_b   1.000
_cell.length_c   1.000
_cell.angle_alpha   90.00
_cell.angle_beta   90.00
_cell.angle_gamma   90.00
#
_symmetry.space_group_name_H-M   'P 1'
#
loop_
_entity.id
_entity.type
_entity.pdbx_description
1 polymer ?
#
loop_
_entity_poly.entity_id
_entity_poly.type
_entity_poly.pdbx_seq_one_letter_code
_entity_poly.pdbx_strand_id
1 'polypeptide(L)' 'MSPTIFREEPRMPVHVQNQHGKAKFWLSPQIELAKSTGLSQHEITEASSLITEHHNDIHNAWHQHVPR' A
#
# COMPACT_ATOMS: atom_id res chain seq x y z
N MET A 1 -11.95 29.04 9.80
CA MET A 1 -12.19 27.86 8.96
C MET A 1 -10.84 27.47 8.37
N SER A 2 -10.17 26.49 8.98
CA SER A 2 -8.87 26.02 8.47
C SER A 2 -9.14 25.13 7.27
N PRO A 3 -8.53 25.37 6.09
CA PRO A 3 -8.60 24.40 5.03
C PRO A 3 -7.75 23.21 5.48
N THR A 4 -8.40 22.10 5.80
CA THR A 4 -7.70 20.81 5.89
C THR A 4 -7.27 20.47 4.47
N ILE A 5 -6.13 21.01 4.06
CA ILE A 5 -5.43 20.52 2.88
C ILE A 5 -5.01 19.10 3.26
N PHE A 6 -5.78 18.11 2.81
CA PHE A 6 -5.29 16.75 2.65
C PHE A 6 -4.14 16.85 1.67
N ARG A 7 -2.94 17.12 2.20
CA ARG A 7 -1.73 16.98 1.44
C ARG A 7 -1.69 15.51 1.07
N GLU A 8 -1.98 15.19 -0.19
CA GLU A 8 -1.61 13.91 -0.77
C GLU A 8 -0.10 13.84 -0.66
N GLU A 9 0.40 13.44 0.51
CA GLU A 9 1.76 12.96 0.63
C GLU A 9 1.88 11.87 -0.44
N PRO A 10 2.91 11.89 -1.30
CA PRO A 10 3.15 10.84 -2.28
C PRO A 10 3.62 9.59 -1.55
N ARG A 11 2.73 9.00 -0.74
CA ARG A 11 2.94 7.73 -0.08
C ARG A 11 2.83 6.67 -1.15
N MET A 12 3.81 5.80 -1.19
CA MET A 12 3.92 4.71 -2.16
C MET A 12 2.79 3.71 -1.90
N PRO A 13 1.73 3.65 -2.74
CA PRO A 13 0.64 2.73 -2.57
C PRO A 13 0.93 1.40 -3.25
N VAL A 14 0.54 0.31 -2.60
CA VAL A 14 0.43 -1.02 -3.20
C VAL A 14 -1.01 -1.48 -3.12
N HIS A 15 -1.56 -1.96 -4.24
CA HIS A 15 -2.87 -2.57 -4.29
C HIS A 15 -2.73 -4.08 -4.40
N VAL A 16 -3.41 -4.79 -3.50
CA VAL A 16 -3.55 -6.25 -3.52
C VAL A 16 -5.00 -6.55 -3.85
N GLN A 17 -5.25 -7.47 -4.77
CA GLN A 17 -6.60 -7.87 -5.15
C GLN A 17 -6.64 -9.38 -5.40
N ASN A 18 -7.71 -10.02 -4.96
CA ASN A 18 -8.06 -11.38 -5.33
C ASN A 18 -9.50 -11.44 -5.88
N GLN A 19 -10.03 -12.65 -6.05
CA GLN A 19 -11.38 -12.85 -6.58
C GLN A 19 -12.50 -12.32 -5.66
N HIS A 20 -12.22 -12.16 -4.37
CA HIS A 20 -13.20 -11.87 -3.33
C HIS A 20 -13.07 -10.45 -2.76
N GLY A 21 -11.91 -9.81 -2.92
CA GLY A 21 -11.66 -8.53 -2.29
C GLY A 21 -10.39 -7.84 -2.75
N LYS A 22 -10.16 -6.68 -2.14
CA LYS A 22 -8.99 -5.83 -2.40
C LYS A 22 -8.50 -5.16 -1.12
N ALA A 23 -7.21 -4.90 -1.07
CA ALA A 23 -6.55 -4.11 -0.06
C ALA A 23 -5.60 -3.08 -0.69
N LYS A 24 -5.44 -1.96 0.01
CA LYS A 24 -4.46 -0.92 -0.27
C LYS A 24 -3.53 -0.80 0.92
N PHE A 25 -2.24 -0.85 0.65
CA PHE A 25 -1.19 -0.62 1.63
C PHE A 25 -0.39 0.63 1.26
N TRP A 26 0.05 1.37 2.28
CA TRP A 26 1.13 2.33 2.16
C TRP A 26 2.44 1.62 2.46
N LEU A 27 3.50 1.86 1.69
CA LEU A 27 4.83 1.29 1.97
C LEU A 27 5.74 2.21 2.79
N SER A 28 5.56 3.53 2.64
CA SER A 28 6.43 4.54 3.24
C SER A 28 5.58 5.57 3.97
N PRO A 29 5.98 5.99 5.19
CA PRO A 29 7.24 5.65 5.89
C PRO A 29 7.27 4.25 6.53
N GLN A 30 6.14 3.56 6.59
CA GLN A 30 6.02 2.19 7.08
C GLN A 30 4.93 1.45 6.31
N ILE A 31 4.98 0.12 6.35
CA ILE A 31 3.95 -0.73 5.75
C ILE A 31 2.68 -0.64 6.61
N GLU A 32 1.62 -0.07 6.04
CA GLU A 32 0.36 0.16 6.74
C GLU A 32 -0.84 -0.17 5.85
N LEU A 33 -1.83 -0.90 6.37
CA LEU A 33 -3.09 -1.13 5.67
C LEU A 33 -3.92 0.17 5.66
N ALA A 34 -4.08 0.76 4.48
CA ALA A 34 -4.87 1.96 4.28
C ALA A 34 -6.37 1.67 4.16
N LYS A 35 -6.71 0.57 3.46
CA LYS A 35 -8.10 0.16 3.21
C LYS A 35 -8.15 -1.30 2.81
N SER A 36 -9.13 -2.04 3.31
CA SER A 36 -9.48 -3.37 2.80
C SER A 36 -10.99 -3.49 2.59
N THR A 37 -11.40 -4.34 1.65
CA THR A 37 -12.81 -4.69 1.41
C THR A 37 -12.88 -6.10 0.87
N GLY A 38 -13.66 -6.97 1.51
CA GLY A 38 -13.89 -8.35 1.06
C GLY A 38 -12.77 -9.35 1.36
N LEU A 39 -11.60 -8.89 1.83
CA LEU A 39 -10.52 -9.77 2.28
C LEU A 39 -10.68 -10.13 3.77
N SER A 40 -10.41 -11.39 4.09
CA SER A 40 -10.28 -11.89 5.45
C SER A 40 -9.00 -11.35 6.12
N GLN A 41 -8.97 -11.42 7.46
CA GLN A 41 -7.79 -11.02 8.23
C GLN A 41 -6.55 -11.86 7.86
N HIS A 42 -6.73 -13.15 7.52
CA HIS A 42 -5.65 -14.02 7.07
C HIS A 42 -5.05 -13.52 5.75
N GLU A 43 -5.88 -13.24 4.75
CA GLU A 43 -5.45 -12.74 3.45
C GLU A 43 -4.76 -11.38 3.55
N ILE A 44 -5.25 -10.49 4.43
CA ILE A 44 -4.59 -9.20 4.70
C ILE A 44 -3.22 -9.41 5.33
N THR A 45 -3.10 -10.37 6.26
CA THR A 45 -1.83 -10.67 6.95
C THR A 45 -0.82 -11.28 5.97
N GLU A 46 -1.26 -12.23 5.15
CA GLU A 46 -0.44 -12.85 4.11
C GLU A 46 0.05 -11.79 3.10
N ALA A 47 -0.85 -10.92 2.63
CA ALA A 47 -0.50 -9.80 1.77
C ALA A 47 0.53 -8.87 2.42
N SER A 48 0.35 -8.53 3.71
CA SER A 48 1.30 -7.71 4.46
C SER A 48 2.67 -8.38 4.58
N SER A 49 2.73 -9.69 4.80
CA SER A 49 3.98 -10.45 4.86
C SER A 49 4.70 -10.45 3.51
N LEU A 50 3.99 -10.72 2.42
CA LEU A 50 4.57 -10.70 1.07
C LEU A 50 5.08 -9.31 0.68
N ILE A 51 4.32 -8.26 1.01
CA ILE A 51 4.76 -6.87 0.78
C ILE A 51 6.03 -6.57 1.58
N THR A 52 6.11 -7.06 2.82
CA THR A 52 7.29 -6.85 3.68
C THR A 52 8.51 -7.59 3.12
N GLU A 53 8.34 -8.84 2.72
CA GLU A 53 9.39 -9.67 2.11
C GLU A 53 9.96 -9.02 0.85
N HIS A 54 9.09 -8.48 -0.01
CA HIS A 54 9.47 -7.84 -1.26
C HIS A 54 9.59 -6.31 -1.17
N HIS A 55 9.67 -5.74 0.04
CA HIS A 55 9.62 -4.29 0.25
C HIS A 55 10.66 -3.55 -0.59
N ASN A 56 11.90 -4.02 -0.60
CA ASN A 56 12.99 -3.37 -1.32
C ASN A 56 12.78 -3.42 -2.84
N ASP A 57 12.30 -4.54 -3.37
CA ASP A 57 12.05 -4.70 -4.80
C ASP A 57 10.92 -3.80 -5.27
N ILE A 58 9.81 -3.77 -4.52
CA ILE A 58 8.67 -2.90 -4.81
C ILE A 58 9.08 -1.43 -4.68
N HIS A 59 9.87 -1.10 -3.67
CA HIS A 59 10.38 0.25 -3.47
C HIS A 59 11.28 0.69 -4.64
N ASN A 60 12.21 -0.15 -5.06
CA ASN A 60 13.10 0.13 -6.19
C ASN A 60 12.31 0.25 -7.51
N ALA A 61 11.35 -0.65 -7.76
CA ALA A 61 10.50 -0.58 -8.95
C ALA A 61 9.69 0.71 -9.00
N TRP A 62 9.18 1.17 -7.86
CA TRP A 62 8.46 2.44 -7.77
C TRP A 62 9.34 3.64 -8.14
N HIS A 63 10.57 3.73 -7.60
CA HIS A 63 11.50 4.81 -7.93
C HIS A 63 11.98 4.78 -9.39
N GLN A 64 11.95 3.63 -10.04
CA GLN A 64 12.25 3.49 -11.47
C GLN A 64 11.08 3.91 -12.35
N HIS A 65 9.84 3.71 -11.89
CA HIS A 65 8.64 3.95 -12.69
C HIS A 65 8.04 5.34 -12.49
N VAL A 66 8.18 5.95 -11.30
CA VAL A 66 7.67 7.29 -11.02
C VAL A 66 8.62 8.34 -11.61
N PRO A 67 8.18 9.13 -12.61
CA PRO A 67 8.97 10.25 -13.12
C PRO A 67 9.23 11.25 -11.99
N ARG A 68 10.45 11.80 -11.95
CA ARG A 68 10.85 12.85 -10.99
C ARG A 68 9.96 14.08 -11.05
#